data_AF-A0A957RCG1-F1
#
_entry.id   AF-A0A957RCG1-F1
#
_cell.length_a   1.000
_cell.length_b   1.000
_cell.length_c   1.000
_cell.angle_alpha   90.00
_cell.angle_beta   90.00
_cell.angle_gamma   90.00
#
_symmetry.space_group_name_H-M   'P 1'
#
loop_
_entity.id
_entity.type
_entity.pdbx_description
1 polymer ?
#
loop_
_entity_poly.entity_id
_entity_poly.type
_entity_poly.pdbx_seq_one_letter_code
_entity_poly.pdbx_strand_id
1 'polypeptide(L)' 'FRRTGLPCPVCGTPVERIVLGQRSTHFCPVCQR' A
#
# COMPACT_ATOMS: atom_id res chain seq x y z
N PHE A 1 -9.70 -1.34 5.07
CA PHE A 1 -9.58 0.13 5.20
C PHE A 1 -8.43 0.43 6.18
N ARG A 2 -7.45 1.26 5.81
CA ARG A 2 -6.21 1.61 6.57
C ARG A 2 -5.21 0.46 6.75
N ARG A 3 -4.53 0.08 5.66
CA ARG A 3 -3.37 -0.85 5.71
C ARG A 3 -2.01 -0.16 5.70
N THR A 4 -1.96 1.18 5.80
CA THR A 4 -0.69 1.91 5.72
C THR A 4 0.22 1.48 6.86
N GLY A 5 1.44 1.05 6.54
CA GLY A 5 2.41 0.54 7.50
C GLY A 5 2.15 -0.89 7.99
N LEU A 6 1.03 -1.52 7.62
CA LEU A 6 0.84 -2.95 7.87
C LEU A 6 1.63 -3.78 6.84
N PRO A 7 2.12 -4.96 7.26
CA PRO A 7 2.80 -5.87 6.34
C PRO A 7 1.84 -6.32 5.24
N CYS A 8 2.34 -6.34 4.00
CA CYS A 8 1.63 -6.91 2.86
C CYS A 8 1.34 -8.40 3.14
N PRO A 9 0.10 -8.89 2.93
CA PRO A 9 -0.24 -10.30 3.20
C PRO A 9 0.45 -11.28 2.24
N VAL A 10 1.09 -10.79 1.17
CA VAL A 10 1.79 -11.62 0.18
C VAL A 10 3.30 -11.66 0.46
N CYS A 11 3.94 -10.49 0.62
CA CYS A 11 5.39 -10.38 0.73
C CYS A 11 5.91 -9.83 2.07
N GLY A 12 5.02 -9.45 2.99
CA GLY A 12 5.38 -8.84 4.28
C GLY A 12 5.86 -7.39 4.22
N THR A 13 6.15 -6.84 3.02
CA THR A 13 6.60 -5.45 2.86
C THR A 13 5.53 -4.47 3.37
N PRO A 14 5.88 -3.41 4.13
CA PRO A 14 4.90 -2.43 4.60
C PRO A 14 4.17 -1.78 3.42
N VAL A 15 2.84 -1.77 3.50
CA VAL A 15 1.98 -1.14 2.49
C VAL A 15 2.09 0.37 2.60
N GLU A 16 2.37 1.02 1.47
CA GLU A 16 2.49 2.47 1.38
C GLU A 16 1.16 3.12 1.04
N ARG A 17 1.01 4.38 1.43
CA ARG A 17 -0.13 5.21 1.07
C ARG A 17 0.34 6.30 0.14
N ILE A 18 -0.25 6.35 -1.05
CA ILE A 18 -0.06 7.42 -2.02
C ILE A 18 -1.35 8.18 -2.25
N VAL A 19 -1.25 9.41 -2.74
CA VAL A 19 -2.39 10.19 -3.19
C VAL A 19 -2.32 10.29 -4.71
N LEU A 20 -3.27 9.65 -5.40
CA LEU A 20 -3.39 9.68 -6.85
C LEU A 20 -4.64 10.48 -7.23
N GLY A 21 -4.46 11.62 -7.88
CA GLY A 21 -5.57 12.41 -8.42
C GLY A 21 -6.66 12.70 -7.38
N GLN A 22 -6.27 13.17 -6.18
CA GLN A 22 -7.15 13.45 -5.03
C GLN A 22 -7.72 12.22 -4.29
N ARG A 23 -7.32 10.98 -4.63
CA ARG A 23 -7.72 9.77 -3.89
C ARG A 23 -6.53 9.16 -3.16
N SER A 24 -6.70 8.84 -1.87
CA SER A 24 -5.68 8.09 -1.13
C SER A 24 -5.78 6.60 -1.42
N THR A 25 -4.73 6.04 -2.00
CA THR A 25 -4.64 4.63 -2.36
C THR A 25 -3.59 3.95 -1.50
N HIS A 26 -3.88 2.73 -1.08
CA HIS A 26 -2.92 1.87 -0.37
C HIS A 26 -2.41 0.85 -1.38
N PHE A 27 -1.09 0.77 -1.56
CA PHE A 27 -0.49 -0.16 -2.51
C PHE A 27 0.80 -0.74 -1.95
N CYS A 28 1.14 -1.95 -2.37
CA CYS A 28 2.41 -2.58 -2.04
C CYS A 28 3.43 -2.30 -3.16
N PRO A 29 4.56 -1.62 -2.90
CA PRO A 29 5.52 -1.26 -3.94
C PRO A 29 6.25 -2.48 -4.55
N VAL A 30 6.20 -3.63 -3.87
CA VAL A 30 6.85 -4.88 -4.32
C VAL A 30 5.88 -5.76 -5.12
N CYS A 31 4.64 -5.90 -4.66
CA CYS A 31 3.66 -6.79 -5.29
C CYS A 31 2.79 -6.11 -6.36
N GLN A 32 2.47 -4.83 -6.18
CA GLN A 32 1.69 -4.05 -7.14
C GLN A 32 2.66 -3.16 -7.92
N ARG A 33 3.10 -3.67 -9.07
CA ARG A 33 3.90 -2.95 -10.06
C ARG A 33 3.05 -2.74 -11.32
#